data_AF-J3IUQ5-F1
#
_entry.id   AF-J3IUQ5-F1
#
_cell.length_a   1.000
_cell.length_b   1.000
_cell.length_c   1.000
_cell.angle_alpha   90.00
_cell.angle_beta   90.00
_cell.angle_gamma   90.00
#
_symmetry.space_group_name_H-M   'P 1'
#
loop_
_entity.id
_entity.type
_entity.pdbx_description
1 polymer ?
#
loop_
_entity_poly.entity_id
_entity_poly.type
_entity_poly.pdbx_seq_one_letter_code
_entity_poly.pdbx_strand_id
1 'polypeptide(L)'
;MKKLVPDPPAYLLALDVPAVTLATPPAPMERDLLVSALTLTLVQTANVLIDSPPGLRRDAMGMSMRVMCAVLNAVMDHPGLKALENRSEVSE
;
A
#
# COMPACT_ATOMS: atom_id res chain seq x y z
N MET A 1 -13.77 -10.71 -31.90
CA MET A 1 -13.73 -11.02 -30.45
C MET A 1 -13.97 -9.73 -29.68
N LYS A 2 -15.06 -9.62 -28.92
CA LYS A 2 -15.25 -8.47 -28.01
C LYS A 2 -14.32 -8.70 -26.83
N LYS A 3 -13.36 -7.80 -26.58
CA LYS A 3 -12.48 -7.89 -25.41
C LYS A 3 -13.34 -7.98 -24.16
N LEU A 4 -13.11 -9.00 -23.33
CA LEU A 4 -13.88 -9.28 -22.11
C LEU A 4 -13.65 -8.21 -21.03
N VAL A 5 -12.57 -7.43 -21.16
CA VAL A 5 -12.19 -6.36 -20.25
C VAL A 5 -11.75 -5.17 -21.10
N PRO A 6 -12.31 -3.97 -20.87
CA PRO A 6 -11.83 -2.75 -21.50
C PRO A 6 -10.35 -2.54 -21.19
N ASP A 7 -9.56 -2.04 -22.15
CA ASP A 7 -8.19 -1.65 -21.83
C ASP A 7 -8.22 -0.58 -20.71
N PRO A 8 -7.32 -0.67 -19.72
CA PRO A 8 -7.31 0.28 -18.61
C PRO A 8 -7.05 1.69 -19.15
N PRO A 9 -7.66 2.72 -18.54
CA PRO A 9 -7.50 4.10 -18.99
C PRO A 9 -6.02 4.50 -18.97
N ALA A 10 -5.58 5.23 -19.98
CA ALA A 10 -4.18 5.63 -20.18
C ALA A 10 -3.64 6.64 -19.14
N TYR A 11 -4.40 6.88 -18.07
CA TYR A 11 -4.16 7.92 -17.06
C TYR A 11 -4.15 7.33 -15.65
N LEU A 12 -3.70 6.08 -15.46
CA LEU A 12 -3.70 5.43 -14.14
C LEU A 12 -3.01 6.26 -13.05
N LEU A 13 -1.95 7.00 -13.38
CA LEU A 13 -1.28 7.91 -12.44
C LEU A 13 -2.03 9.22 -12.17
N ALA A 14 -3.00 9.59 -13.02
CA ALA A 14 -3.87 10.74 -12.84
C ALA A 14 -5.14 10.40 -12.04
N LEU A 15 -5.38 9.11 -11.76
CA LEU A 15 -6.43 8.69 -10.84
C LEU A 15 -5.98 8.95 -9.39
N ASP A 16 -6.93 9.38 -8.56
CA ASP A 16 -6.70 9.46 -7.12
C ASP A 16 -6.37 8.07 -6.57
N VAL A 17 -5.52 8.07 -5.54
CA VAL A 17 -5.21 6.86 -4.79
C VAL A 17 -6.48 6.42 -4.06
N PRO A 18 -6.93 5.16 -4.20
CA PRO A 18 -8.09 4.68 -3.48
C PRO A 18 -7.83 4.82 -1.98
N ALA A 19 -8.83 5.34 -1.26
CA ALA A 19 -8.78 5.36 0.19
C ALA A 19 -8.71 3.92 0.72
N VAL A 20 -7.67 3.62 1.49
CA VAL A 20 -7.48 2.31 2.11
C VAL A 20 -7.77 2.44 3.60
N THR A 21 -8.65 1.59 4.09
CA THR A 21 -8.93 1.43 5.52
C THR A 21 -8.85 -0.05 5.88
N LEU A 22 -8.43 -0.35 7.10
CA LEU A 22 -8.45 -1.70 7.63
C LEU A 22 -9.74 -1.91 8.41
N ALA A 23 -10.44 -3.01 8.14
CA ALA A 23 -11.65 -3.36 8.86
C ALA A 23 -11.37 -3.73 10.33
N THR A 24 -10.20 -4.33 10.58
CA THR A 24 -9.74 -4.78 11.89
C THR A 24 -8.25 -4.52 12.05
N PRO A 25 -7.75 -4.25 13.27
CA PRO A 25 -6.32 -4.14 13.50
C PRO A 25 -5.64 -5.50 13.19
N PRO A 26 -4.49 -5.50 12.50
CA PRO A 26 -3.65 -6.69 12.46
C PRO A 26 -3.15 -7.03 13.87
N ALA A 27 -2.91 -8.30 14.16
CA ALA A 27 -2.23 -8.67 15.41
C ALA A 27 -0.81 -8.05 15.42
N PRO A 28 -0.21 -7.76 16.60
CA PRO A 28 1.09 -7.08 16.66
C PRO A 28 2.19 -7.75 15.83
N MET A 29 2.27 -9.08 15.86
CA MET A 29 3.24 -9.85 15.08
C MET A 29 2.95 -9.81 13.57
N GLU A 30 1.67 -9.84 13.18
CA GLU A 30 1.24 -9.73 11.79
C GLU A 30 1.50 -8.33 11.23
N ARG A 31 1.37 -7.30 12.08
CA ARG A 31 1.69 -5.91 11.73
C ARG A 31 3.14 -5.78 11.29
N ASP A 32 4.09 -6.22 12.11
CA ASP A 32 5.51 -6.05 11.82
C ASP A 32 5.93 -6.81 10.56
N LEU A 33 5.39 -8.02 10.39
CA LEU A 33 5.55 -8.80 9.16
C LEU A 33 4.96 -8.09 7.95
N LEU A 34 3.76 -7.52 8.07
CA LEU A 34 3.08 -6.82 6.98
C LEU A 34 3.82 -5.52 6.60
N VAL A 35 4.25 -4.73 7.58
CA VAL A 35 5.06 -3.52 7.36
C VAL A 35 6.37 -3.87 6.68
N SER A 36 7.06 -4.92 7.15
CA SER A 36 8.31 -5.39 6.56
C SER A 36 8.11 -5.85 5.10
N ALA A 37 7.10 -6.69 4.86
CA ALA A 37 6.78 -7.20 3.53
C ALA A 37 6.39 -6.08 2.55
N LEU A 38 5.56 -5.12 2.97
CA LEU A 38 5.16 -3.97 2.15
C LEU A 38 6.35 -3.07 1.84
N THR A 39 7.20 -2.80 2.84
CA THR A 39 8.42 -1.99 2.65
C THR A 39 9.38 -2.65 1.67
N LEU A 40 9.63 -3.95 1.82
CA LEU A 40 10.49 -4.70 0.89
C LEU A 40 9.91 -4.69 -0.53
N THR A 41 8.60 -4.90 -0.67
CA THR A 41 7.91 -4.88 -1.96
C THR A 41 7.99 -3.51 -2.62
N LEU A 42 7.83 -2.43 -1.86
CA LEU A 42 8.00 -1.05 -2.35
C LEU A 42 9.41 -0.81 -2.87
N VAL A 43 10.44 -1.22 -2.13
CA VAL A 43 11.85 -1.07 -2.56
C VAL A 43 12.12 -1.84 -3.86
N GLN A 44 11.68 -3.10 -3.93
CA GLN A 44 11.87 -3.91 -5.13
C GLN A 44 11.11 -3.34 -6.33
N THR A 45 9.87 -2.88 -6.12
CA THR A 45 9.06 -2.27 -7.18
C THR A 45 9.66 -0.94 -7.64
N ALA A 46 10.20 -0.12 -6.73
CA ALA A 46 10.85 1.15 -7.05
C ALA A 46 12.07 0.93 -7.96
N ASN A 47 12.91 -0.08 -7.67
CA ASN A 47 14.06 -0.41 -8.49
C ASN A 47 13.62 -0.77 -9.93
N VAL A 48 12.59 -1.62 -10.08
CA VAL A 48 12.05 -1.99 -11.40
C VAL A 48 11.42 -0.79 -12.11
N LEU A 49 10.76 0.12 -11.37
CA LEU A 49 10.13 1.30 -11.92
C LEU A 49 11.15 2.28 -12.53
N ILE A 50 12.30 2.46 -11.88
CA ILE A 50 13.38 3.35 -12.36
C ILE A 50 13.88 2.91 -13.73
N ASP A 51 14.04 1.59 -13.91
CA ASP A 51 14.51 0.99 -15.17
C ASP A 51 13.41 0.85 -16.23
N SER A 52 12.15 1.08 -15.86
CA SER A 52 11.01 0.91 -16.77
C SER A 52 10.81 2.13 -17.68
N PRO A 53 10.66 1.95 -19.01
CA PRO A 53 10.37 3.07 -19.90
C PRO A 53 8.98 3.66 -19.62
N PRO A 54 8.73 4.93 -19.99
CA PRO A 54 7.40 5.53 -19.88
C PRO A 54 6.32 4.71 -20.59
N GLY A 55 5.12 4.66 -20.01
CA GLY A 55 3.95 4.00 -20.59
C GLY A 55 3.10 3.28 -19.56
N LEU A 56 2.03 2.64 -20.03
CA LEU A 56 0.97 2.04 -19.20
C LEU A 56 1.50 1.11 -18.10
N ARG A 57 2.58 0.37 -18.37
CA ARG A 57 3.19 -0.54 -17.38
C ARG A 57 3.86 0.22 -16.24
N ARG A 58 4.60 1.29 -16.55
CA ARG A 58 5.23 2.17 -15.56
C ARG A 58 4.16 2.88 -14.74
N ASP A 59 3.08 3.31 -15.39
CA ASP A 59 1.96 3.97 -14.72
C ASP A 59 1.23 3.02 -13.75
N ALA A 60 0.99 1.77 -14.17
CA ALA A 60 0.41 0.74 -13.32
C ALA A 60 1.30 0.40 -12.11
N MET A 61 2.63 0.32 -12.31
CA MET A 61 3.58 0.12 -11.21
C MET A 61 3.56 1.30 -10.24
N GLY A 62 3.60 2.54 -10.74
CA GLY A 62 3.53 3.73 -9.88
C GLY A 62 2.22 3.81 -9.10
N MET A 63 1.09 3.44 -9.72
CA MET A 63 -0.19 3.33 -9.02
C MET A 63 -0.18 2.24 -7.94
N SER A 64 0.42 1.08 -8.24
CA SER A 64 0.57 -0.01 -7.26
C SER A 64 1.39 0.42 -6.05
N MET A 65 2.47 1.17 -6.26
CA MET A 65 3.26 1.76 -5.17
C MET A 65 2.44 2.71 -4.31
N ARG A 66 1.66 3.60 -4.93
CA ARG A 66 0.77 4.52 -4.19
C ARG A 66 -0.25 3.78 -3.32
N VAL A 67 -0.84 2.70 -3.84
CA VAL A 67 -1.77 1.84 -3.07
C VAL A 67 -1.05 1.16 -1.90
N MET A 68 0.14 0.60 -2.12
CA MET A 68 0.93 -0.01 -1.04
C MET A 68 1.28 0.99 0.06
N CYS A 69 1.64 2.23 -0.29
CA CYS A 69 1.84 3.29 0.69
C CYS A 69 0.56 3.62 1.47
N ALA A 70 -0.61 3.66 0.81
CA ALA A 70 -1.89 3.87 1.49
C ALA A 70 -2.23 2.74 2.46
N VAL A 71 -1.94 1.49 2.11
CA VAL A 71 -2.07 0.33 3.02
C VAL A 71 -1.13 0.48 4.22
N LEU A 72 0.14 0.84 3.99
CA LEU A 72 1.12 1.07 5.05
C LEU A 72 0.63 2.13 6.05
N ASN A 73 0.13 3.26 5.55
CA ASN A 73 -0.46 4.30 6.40
C ASN A 73 -1.66 3.77 7.18
N ALA A 74 -2.57 3.03 6.54
CA ALA A 74 -3.73 2.44 7.22
C ALA A 74 -3.34 1.45 8.33
N VAL A 75 -2.25 0.70 8.16
CA VAL A 75 -1.67 -0.20 9.18
C VAL A 75 -1.09 0.60 10.35
N MET A 76 -0.33 1.66 10.06
CA MET A 76 0.35 2.47 11.08
C MET A 76 -0.62 3.37 11.86
N ASP A 77 -1.65 3.92 11.21
CA ASP A 77 -2.61 4.85 11.80
C ASP A 77 -3.82 4.17 12.47
N HIS A 78 -3.87 2.83 12.47
CA HIS A 78 -5.04 2.12 12.96
C HIS A 78 -5.36 2.46 14.44
N PRO A 79 -6.58 2.90 14.79
CA PRO A 79 -6.92 3.37 16.13
C PRO A 79 -6.70 2.33 17.24
N GLY A 80 -6.89 1.04 16.94
CA GLY A 80 -6.59 -0.07 17.84
C GLY A 80 -5.11 -0.20 18.22
N LEU A 81 -4.21 0.40 17.43
CA LEU A 81 -2.77 0.44 17.68
C LEU A 81 -2.42 1.50 18.74
N LYS A 82 -2.96 2.72 18.59
CA LYS A 82 -2.81 3.82 19.56
C LYS A 82 -3.37 3.46 20.93
N ALA A 83 -4.43 2.65 20.98
CA ALA A 83 -5.05 2.20 22.24
C ALA A 83 -4.22 1.15 23.01
N LEU A 84 -3.40 0.35 22.33
CA LEU A 84 -2.51 -0.64 22.96
C LEU A 84 -1.21 0.01 23.46
N GLU A 85 -0.66 0.95 22.69
CA GLU A 85 0.53 1.72 23.08
C GLU A 85 0.26 2.54 24.35
N ASN A 86 -0.88 3.23 24.42
CA ASN A 86 -1.32 3.98 25.61
C ASN A 86 -1.59 3.09 26.85
N ARG A 87 -1.73 1.77 26.70
CA ARG A 87 -1.91 0.85 27.84
C ARG A 87 -0.58 0.35 28.42
N SER A 88 0.45 0.25 27.59
CA SER A 88 1.79 -0.12 28.04
C SER A 88 2.47 0.98 28.85
N GLU A 89 2.23 2.25 28.54
CA GLU A 89 2.81 3.40 29.26
C GLU A 89 2.18 3.68 30.64
N VAL A 90 1.03 3.07 30.96
CA VAL A 90 0.31 3.29 32.24
C VAL A 90 0.67 2.23 33.30
N SER A 91 1.50 1.24 32.94
CA SER A 91 1.91 0.16 33.85
C SER A 91 3.38 0.22 34.30
N GLU A 92 4.09 1.33 34.04
CA GLU A 92 5.40 1.65 34.64
C GLU A 92 5.27 2.62 35.83
#